data_AF-A0AAE6IX50-F1
#
_entry.id   AF-A0AAE6IX50-F1
#
_cell.length_a   1.000
_cell.length_b   1.000
_cell.length_c   1.000
_cell.angle_alpha   90.00
_cell.angle_beta   90.00
_cell.angle_gamma   90.00
#
_symmetry.space_group_name_H-M   'P 1'
#
loop_
_entity.id
_entity.type
_entity.pdbx_description
1 polymer ?
#
loop_
_entity_poly.entity_id
_entity_poly.type
_entity_poly.pdbx_seq_one_letter_code
_entity_poly.pdbx_strand_id
1 'polypeptide(L)'
;MKKQRKIFALFINGLIILLTVGCIKIQSKEKNNVLQGEKNMIKNTSEIYFAGGCFWGVEGYFQRIPGIKTTITGYANGNTENTNYEEIAATDHAETVKIEYYPSIISLQELLAHYFRIIDPTSLNKQGNDVGRQYRTGIYYVDNTMLPEIKSFIEFMQKKYSQPIVIEIDALRNFIVAEEYHQNYLKKNPNGYCHIDLNLANRPLYDESRFTIPSKETLKNSLSKIQYEVTQEKATERPFTSEYDKLNKKGIYVDIVTGKPLFSSSDKYDAGCGWPSFTKPITTNALEYLQDKSLGMTRTEVLSKTGNSHLGHVFDDGPIDKGGLRYCINGASLLFIPYEEMAEKGYNDYLPYVK
;
A
#
# COMPACT_ATOMS: atom_id res chain seq x y z
N MET A 1 -6.25 65.53 -9.62
CA MET A 1 -5.02 65.03 -8.98
C MET A 1 -5.22 63.60 -8.48
N LYS A 2 -4.88 62.62 -9.33
CA LYS A 2 -4.86 61.18 -9.02
C LYS A 2 -3.41 60.78 -8.71
N LYS A 3 -3.04 60.57 -7.45
CA LYS A 3 -1.82 59.82 -7.04
C LYS A 3 -1.72 59.79 -5.51
N GLN A 4 -2.43 58.89 -4.83
CA GLN A 4 -2.09 58.50 -3.43
C GLN A 4 -2.82 57.23 -2.92
N ARG A 5 -3.14 56.25 -3.79
CA ARG A 5 -3.82 55.00 -3.38
C ARG A 5 -3.16 53.71 -3.92
N LYS A 6 -1.82 53.65 -4.00
CA LYS A 6 -1.13 52.47 -4.56
C LYS A 6 0.01 51.86 -3.72
N ILE A 7 0.11 52.13 -2.42
CA ILE A 7 1.20 51.55 -1.59
C ILE A 7 0.71 50.59 -0.49
N PHE A 8 -0.59 50.50 -0.20
CA PHE A 8 -1.09 49.63 0.89
C PHE A 8 -1.50 48.20 0.48
N ALA A 9 -1.35 47.82 -0.79
CA ALA A 9 -1.78 46.50 -1.28
C ALA A 9 -0.66 45.46 -1.43
N LEU A 10 0.62 45.81 -1.17
CA LEU A 10 1.75 44.88 -1.37
C LEU A 10 2.28 44.21 -0.09
N PHE A 11 1.88 44.65 1.11
CA PHE A 11 2.37 44.04 2.36
C PHE A 11 1.44 42.95 2.94
N ILE A 12 0.19 42.84 2.48
CA ILE A 12 -0.75 41.82 3.00
C ILE A 12 -0.59 40.49 2.25
N ASN A 13 -0.16 40.50 0.98
CA ASN A 13 0.07 39.26 0.22
C ASN A 13 1.37 38.53 0.59
N GLY A 14 2.40 39.23 1.10
CA GLY A 14 3.64 38.60 1.54
C GLY A 14 3.49 37.77 2.82
N LEU A 15 2.63 38.20 3.75
CA LEU A 15 2.44 37.54 5.05
C LEU A 15 1.56 36.27 4.92
N ILE A 16 0.59 36.28 4.01
CA ILE A 16 -0.26 35.11 3.71
C ILE A 16 0.53 34.01 2.98
N ILE A 17 1.47 34.38 2.10
CA ILE A 17 2.35 33.41 1.42
C ILE A 17 3.37 32.79 2.40
N LEU A 18 3.91 33.55 3.36
CA LEU A 18 4.79 32.98 4.40
C LEU A 18 4.05 32.02 5.35
N LEU A 19 2.80 32.33 5.73
CA LEU A 19 2.00 31.49 6.60
C LEU A 19 1.57 30.18 5.92
N THR A 20 1.21 30.22 4.64
CA THR A 20 0.83 29.02 3.87
C THR A 20 2.04 28.11 3.61
N VAL A 21 3.19 28.65 3.24
CA VAL A 21 4.43 27.86 3.06
C VAL A 21 4.94 27.31 4.40
N GLY A 22 4.81 28.08 5.48
CA GLY A 22 5.12 27.62 6.84
C GLY A 22 4.23 26.47 7.29
N CYS A 23 2.92 26.56 7.06
CA CYS A 23 1.95 25.52 7.42
C CYS A 23 2.17 24.22 6.62
N ILE A 24 2.46 24.33 5.32
CA ILE A 24 2.79 23.18 4.45
C ILE A 24 4.08 22.49 4.94
N LYS A 25 5.12 23.26 5.31
CA LYS A 25 6.37 22.69 5.85
C LYS A 25 6.17 22.03 7.21
N ILE A 26 5.37 22.61 8.10
CA ILE A 26 5.05 22.03 9.41
C ILE A 26 4.29 20.70 9.25
N GLN A 27 3.27 20.68 8.39
CA GLN A 27 2.47 19.48 8.12
C GLN A 27 3.30 18.37 7.46
N SER A 28 4.26 18.71 6.58
CA SER A 28 5.20 17.74 6.01
C SER A 28 6.19 17.15 7.04
N LYS A 29 6.61 17.98 8.02
CA LYS A 29 7.56 17.57 9.07
C LYS A 29 6.89 16.69 10.13
N GLU A 30 5.64 16.98 10.47
CA GLU A 30 4.83 16.13 11.35
C GLU A 30 4.49 14.78 10.70
N LYS A 31 4.14 14.75 9.40
CA LYS A 31 3.94 13.50 8.64
C LYS A 31 5.19 12.61 8.61
N ASN A 32 6.36 13.21 8.38
CA ASN A 32 7.62 12.46 8.38
C ASN A 32 7.95 11.86 9.76
N ASN A 33 7.60 12.54 10.85
CA ASN A 33 7.82 12.04 12.21
C ASN A 33 6.87 10.87 12.57
N VAL A 34 5.64 10.85 12.06
CA VAL A 34 4.69 9.72 12.27
C VAL A 34 5.17 8.47 11.52
N LEU A 35 5.54 8.61 10.24
CA LEU A 35 6.14 7.52 9.45
C LEU A 35 7.48 7.04 10.02
N GLN A 36 8.22 7.91 10.70
CA GLN A 36 9.48 7.56 11.38
C GLN A 36 9.24 6.89 12.74
N GLY A 37 8.12 7.21 13.42
CA GLY A 37 7.62 6.46 14.58
C GLY A 37 7.21 5.03 14.21
N GLU A 38 6.54 4.84 13.07
CA GLU A 38 6.20 3.51 12.52
C GLU A 38 7.46 2.67 12.25
N LYS A 39 8.50 3.26 11.65
CA LYS A 39 9.76 2.56 11.34
C LYS A 39 10.52 2.07 12.57
N ASN A 40 10.37 2.71 13.73
CA ASN A 40 11.08 2.31 14.96
C ASN A 40 10.41 1.15 15.71
N MET A 41 9.16 0.81 15.38
CA MET A 41 8.39 -0.25 16.07
C MET A 41 8.29 -1.56 15.28
N ILE A 42 8.61 -1.54 13.99
CA ILE A 42 8.49 -2.70 13.11
C ILE A 42 9.84 -3.42 13.01
N LYS A 43 9.93 -4.60 13.63
CA LYS A 43 11.21 -5.33 13.72
C LYS A 43 11.40 -6.41 12.65
N ASN A 44 10.33 -6.96 12.09
CA ASN A 44 10.42 -8.10 11.17
C ASN A 44 10.27 -7.65 9.72
N THR A 45 11.20 -8.10 8.88
CA THR A 45 11.16 -7.91 7.43
C THR A 45 10.94 -9.24 6.73
N SER A 46 10.42 -9.17 5.51
CA SER A 46 10.36 -10.30 4.59
C SER A 46 10.92 -9.89 3.24
N GLU A 47 11.25 -10.86 2.41
CA GLU A 47 11.82 -10.61 1.09
C GLU A 47 11.16 -11.46 0.01
N ILE A 48 11.02 -10.85 -1.17
CA ILE A 48 10.52 -11.47 -2.40
C ILE A 48 11.32 -10.92 -3.58
N TYR A 49 11.44 -11.69 -4.66
CA TYR A 49 12.24 -11.34 -5.82
C TYR A 49 11.37 -11.30 -7.07
N PHE A 50 11.35 -10.15 -7.76
CA PHE A 50 10.55 -9.95 -8.96
C PHE A 50 11.44 -9.74 -10.19
N ALA A 51 11.31 -10.61 -11.17
CA ALA A 51 11.78 -10.39 -12.54
C ALA A 51 10.62 -9.87 -13.38
N GLY A 52 10.78 -8.73 -14.02
CA GLY A 52 9.67 -8.02 -14.67
C GLY A 52 10.12 -7.19 -15.87
N GLY A 53 11.12 -7.66 -16.62
CA GLY A 53 11.79 -6.88 -17.64
C GLY A 53 12.97 -6.10 -17.08
N CYS A 54 13.33 -4.98 -17.74
CA CYS A 54 14.43 -4.13 -17.30
C CYS A 54 14.27 -3.72 -15.82
N PHE A 55 15.22 -4.13 -14.97
CA PHE A 55 15.08 -3.95 -13.52
C PHE A 55 15.13 -2.49 -13.06
N TRP A 56 15.55 -1.54 -13.92
CA TRP A 56 15.62 -0.11 -13.58
C TRP A 56 14.23 0.45 -13.29
N GLY A 57 13.27 0.11 -14.14
CA GLY A 57 11.88 0.52 -13.98
C GLY A 57 11.24 -0.17 -12.78
N VAL A 58 11.48 -1.48 -12.63
CA VAL A 58 10.91 -2.28 -11.53
C VAL A 58 11.41 -1.74 -10.18
N GLU A 59 12.72 -1.53 -10.03
CA GLU A 59 13.31 -0.95 -8.82
C GLU A 59 12.75 0.45 -8.56
N GLY A 60 12.78 1.32 -9.57
CA GLY A 60 12.28 2.68 -9.45
C GLY A 60 10.80 2.75 -9.06
N TYR A 61 9.98 1.79 -9.52
CA TYR A 61 8.58 1.67 -9.15
C TYR A 61 8.41 1.26 -7.69
N PHE A 62 8.99 0.13 -7.29
CA PHE A 62 8.82 -0.42 -5.94
C PHE A 62 9.42 0.48 -4.85
N GLN A 63 10.49 1.22 -5.13
CA GLN A 63 11.08 2.19 -4.19
C GLN A 63 10.12 3.29 -3.74
N ARG A 64 9.02 3.53 -4.46
CA ARG A 64 8.02 4.55 -4.12
C ARG A 64 6.86 4.01 -3.28
N ILE A 65 6.77 2.69 -3.12
CA ILE A 65 5.65 2.05 -2.44
C ILE A 65 5.88 2.06 -0.92
N PRO A 66 4.91 2.53 -0.11
CA PRO A 66 5.01 2.47 1.35
C PRO A 66 5.21 1.03 1.84
N GLY A 67 6.01 0.85 2.90
CA GLY A 67 6.31 -0.47 3.46
C GLY A 67 7.49 -1.19 2.82
N ILE A 68 8.01 -0.71 1.68
CA ILE A 68 9.29 -1.18 1.14
C ILE A 68 10.44 -0.62 1.99
N LYS A 69 11.33 -1.50 2.46
CA LYS A 69 12.50 -1.16 3.27
C LYS A 69 13.72 -0.94 2.37
N THR A 70 14.06 -1.90 1.53
CA THR A 70 15.17 -1.81 0.59
C THR A 70 14.84 -2.52 -0.73
N THR A 71 15.49 -2.09 -1.80
CA THR A 71 15.46 -2.74 -3.10
C THR A 71 16.89 -2.94 -3.59
N ILE A 72 17.17 -4.07 -4.25
CA ILE A 72 18.48 -4.36 -4.84
C ILE A 72 18.27 -4.98 -6.21
N THR A 73 18.92 -4.44 -7.24
CA THR A 73 18.92 -5.02 -8.59
C THR A 73 19.95 -6.13 -8.71
N GLY A 74 19.65 -7.17 -9.47
CA GLY A 74 20.54 -8.31 -9.65
C GLY A 74 20.04 -9.31 -10.70
N TYR A 75 20.74 -10.42 -10.77
CA TYR A 75 20.57 -11.48 -11.74
C TYR A 75 20.21 -12.77 -11.02
N ALA A 76 19.05 -13.35 -11.32
CA ALA A 76 18.53 -14.50 -10.58
C ALA A 76 18.30 -15.73 -11.44
N ASN A 77 18.38 -16.89 -10.79
CA ASN A 77 17.95 -18.19 -11.30
C ASN A 77 18.56 -18.63 -12.64
N GLY A 78 19.76 -18.16 -12.96
CA GLY A 78 20.54 -18.67 -14.09
C GLY A 78 21.31 -19.94 -13.79
N ASN A 79 22.08 -20.39 -14.77
CA ASN A 79 22.77 -21.69 -14.78
C ASN A 79 24.15 -21.65 -14.13
N THR A 80 24.63 -20.48 -13.73
CA THR A 80 25.97 -20.25 -13.15
C THR A 80 25.87 -19.55 -11.81
N GLU A 81 26.87 -19.75 -10.94
CA GLU A 81 26.96 -19.06 -9.64
C GLU A 81 27.40 -17.59 -9.76
N ASN A 82 27.94 -17.19 -10.92
CA ASN A 82 28.39 -15.82 -11.19
C ASN A 82 27.95 -15.38 -12.60
N THR A 83 27.68 -14.09 -12.75
CA THR A 83 27.37 -13.41 -14.02
C THR A 83 27.60 -11.92 -13.83
N ASN A 84 27.68 -11.19 -14.95
CA ASN A 84 27.65 -9.74 -15.03
C ASN A 84 26.67 -9.32 -16.14
N TYR A 85 26.52 -8.02 -16.36
CA TYR A 85 25.64 -7.50 -17.41
C TYR A 85 26.02 -7.98 -18.81
N GLU A 86 27.32 -8.18 -19.08
CA GLU A 86 27.83 -8.63 -20.38
C GLU A 86 27.56 -10.12 -20.64
N GLU A 87 27.49 -10.94 -19.59
CA GLU A 87 27.36 -12.40 -19.65
C GLU A 87 25.95 -12.91 -19.38
N ILE A 88 25.04 -12.05 -18.87
CA ILE A 88 23.69 -12.43 -18.40
C ILE A 88 22.90 -13.28 -19.40
N ALA A 89 22.99 -12.97 -20.69
CA ALA A 89 22.28 -13.69 -21.74
C ALA A 89 22.82 -15.11 -21.93
N ALA A 90 24.12 -15.32 -21.74
CA ALA A 90 24.76 -16.64 -21.88
C ALA A 90 24.54 -17.51 -20.62
N THR A 91 24.42 -16.88 -19.46
CA THR A 91 24.25 -17.54 -18.17
C THR A 91 22.78 -17.79 -17.79
N ASP A 92 21.83 -17.30 -18.60
CA ASP A 92 20.36 -17.46 -18.47
C ASP A 92 19.75 -16.91 -17.16
N HIS A 93 20.42 -15.95 -16.52
CA HIS A 93 19.83 -15.25 -15.39
C HIS A 93 18.73 -14.30 -15.84
N ALA A 94 17.74 -14.05 -14.97
CA ALA A 94 16.75 -12.99 -15.14
C ALA A 94 17.20 -11.70 -14.45
N GLU A 95 17.03 -10.57 -15.10
CA GLU A 95 17.03 -9.27 -14.42
C GLU A 95 15.93 -9.26 -13.36
N THR A 96 16.34 -9.09 -12.10
CA THR A 96 15.49 -9.31 -10.93
C THR A 96 15.74 -8.22 -9.90
N VAL A 97 14.66 -7.79 -9.23
CA VAL A 97 14.74 -6.89 -8.09
C VAL A 97 14.41 -7.66 -6.82
N LYS A 98 15.35 -7.70 -5.88
CA LYS A 98 15.10 -8.08 -4.49
C LYS A 98 14.29 -6.97 -3.83
N ILE A 99 13.16 -7.33 -3.24
CA ILE A 99 12.29 -6.43 -2.48
C ILE A 99 12.29 -6.87 -1.02
N GLU A 100 12.93 -6.10 -0.15
CA GLU A 100 12.80 -6.25 1.31
C GLU A 100 11.70 -5.30 1.79
N TYR A 101 10.71 -5.81 2.53
CA TYR A 101 9.54 -5.06 2.95
C TYR A 101 9.12 -5.39 4.38
N TYR A 102 8.22 -4.56 4.92
CA TYR A 102 7.60 -4.73 6.23
C TYR A 102 6.20 -5.34 6.08
N PRO A 103 5.98 -6.63 6.42
CA PRO A 103 4.69 -7.30 6.24
C PRO A 103 3.53 -6.71 7.05
N SER A 104 3.86 -5.93 8.09
CA SER A 104 2.90 -5.19 8.92
C SER A 104 2.39 -3.90 8.25
N ILE A 105 3.07 -3.41 7.20
CA ILE A 105 2.65 -2.24 6.43
C ILE A 105 2.07 -2.67 5.09
N ILE A 106 2.78 -3.51 4.34
CA ILE A 106 2.40 -3.96 3.00
C ILE A 106 2.30 -5.48 2.94
N SER A 107 1.21 -5.99 2.40
CA SER A 107 0.98 -7.43 2.23
C SER A 107 1.66 -7.98 0.98
N LEU A 108 1.92 -9.30 0.97
CA LEU A 108 2.38 -9.99 -0.25
C LEU A 108 1.36 -9.82 -1.39
N GLN A 109 0.06 -9.84 -1.07
CA GLN A 109 -1.03 -9.61 -2.02
C GLN A 109 -0.91 -8.24 -2.71
N GLU A 110 -0.63 -7.19 -1.95
CA GLU A 110 -0.44 -5.84 -2.51
C GLU A 110 0.84 -5.74 -3.34
N LEU A 111 1.94 -6.38 -2.92
CA LEU A 111 3.17 -6.47 -3.73
C LEU A 111 2.91 -7.15 -5.07
N LEU A 112 2.21 -8.28 -5.06
CA LEU A 112 1.84 -9.02 -6.27
C LEU A 112 0.91 -8.20 -7.16
N ALA A 113 -0.07 -7.51 -6.59
CA ALA A 113 -0.94 -6.61 -7.35
C ALA A 113 -0.16 -5.47 -8.02
N HIS A 114 0.81 -4.88 -7.30
CA HIS A 114 1.73 -3.89 -7.85
C HIS A 114 2.61 -4.45 -8.96
N TYR A 115 3.15 -5.66 -8.78
CA TYR A 115 3.94 -6.36 -9.80
C TYR A 115 3.12 -6.56 -11.08
N PHE A 116 1.91 -7.12 -10.98
CA PHE A 116 1.00 -7.32 -12.10
C PHE A 116 0.57 -6.03 -12.81
N ARG A 117 0.56 -4.89 -12.09
CA ARG A 117 0.20 -3.59 -12.67
C ARG A 117 1.25 -3.07 -13.64
N ILE A 118 2.51 -3.47 -13.49
CA ILE A 118 3.64 -2.88 -14.23
C ILE A 118 4.27 -3.82 -15.27
N ILE A 119 3.78 -5.05 -15.39
CA ILE A 119 4.23 -6.03 -16.38
C ILE A 119 3.10 -6.40 -17.35
N ASP A 120 3.48 -6.95 -18.49
CA ASP A 120 2.60 -7.81 -19.28
C ASP A 120 2.78 -9.28 -18.82
N PRO A 121 1.81 -9.87 -18.10
CA PRO A 121 1.95 -11.22 -17.56
C PRO A 121 1.79 -12.33 -18.61
N THR A 122 1.41 -11.98 -19.84
CA THR A 122 1.19 -12.91 -20.97
C THR A 122 2.34 -12.90 -21.98
N SER A 123 3.24 -11.92 -21.88
CA SER A 123 4.39 -11.76 -22.76
C SER A 123 5.56 -12.66 -22.33
N LEU A 124 5.92 -13.61 -23.19
CA LEU A 124 7.03 -14.54 -22.96
C LEU A 124 8.36 -13.90 -23.35
N ASN A 125 9.31 -13.86 -22.41
CA ASN A 125 10.70 -13.39 -22.61
C ASN A 125 10.80 -11.98 -23.23
N LYS A 126 9.85 -11.10 -22.90
CA LYS A 126 9.80 -9.73 -23.40
C LYS A 126 8.98 -8.84 -22.46
N GLN A 127 9.44 -7.62 -22.21
CA GLN A 127 8.68 -6.56 -21.55
C GLN A 127 8.98 -5.22 -22.25
N GLY A 128 7.93 -4.53 -22.71
CA GLY A 128 8.11 -3.33 -23.53
C GLY A 128 8.92 -3.63 -24.80
N ASN A 129 10.03 -2.90 -24.97
CA ASN A 129 10.96 -3.11 -26.09
C ASN A 129 12.11 -4.08 -25.77
N ASP A 130 12.23 -4.51 -24.51
CA ASP A 130 13.32 -5.36 -24.04
C ASP A 130 12.97 -6.83 -24.32
N VAL A 131 13.78 -7.50 -25.15
CA VAL A 131 13.53 -8.88 -25.63
C VAL A 131 14.68 -9.78 -25.26
N GLY A 132 14.39 -10.92 -24.64
CA GLY A 132 15.37 -11.91 -24.22
C GLY A 132 14.95 -12.64 -22.95
N ARG A 133 15.57 -13.80 -22.72
CA ARG A 133 15.34 -14.63 -21.52
C ARG A 133 15.67 -13.90 -20.22
N GLN A 134 16.59 -12.94 -20.26
CA GLN A 134 16.90 -12.08 -19.13
C GLN A 134 15.76 -11.13 -18.75
N TYR A 135 14.81 -10.88 -19.66
CA TYR A 135 13.63 -10.05 -19.43
C TYR A 135 12.35 -10.86 -19.18
N ARG A 136 12.48 -12.16 -18.90
CA ARG A 136 11.33 -13.00 -18.53
C ARG A 136 10.66 -12.49 -17.26
N THR A 137 9.36 -12.76 -17.15
CA THR A 137 8.61 -12.49 -15.93
C THR A 137 8.73 -13.65 -14.96
N GLY A 138 9.06 -13.37 -13.71
CA GLY A 138 9.25 -14.39 -12.69
C GLY A 138 9.04 -13.85 -11.27
N ILE A 139 8.54 -14.72 -10.39
CA ILE A 139 8.40 -14.48 -8.96
C ILE A 139 9.22 -15.54 -8.24
N TYR A 140 10.28 -15.12 -7.56
CA TYR A 140 11.16 -16.03 -6.82
C TYR A 140 11.04 -15.79 -5.32
N TYR A 141 10.82 -16.87 -4.59
CA TYR A 141 10.62 -16.86 -3.14
C TYR A 141 11.77 -17.58 -2.44
N VAL A 142 12.14 -17.07 -1.26
CA VAL A 142 13.10 -17.73 -0.35
C VAL A 142 12.39 -18.52 0.74
N ASP A 143 11.17 -18.13 1.08
CA ASP A 143 10.33 -18.77 2.08
C ASP A 143 9.23 -19.60 1.39
N ASN A 144 9.29 -20.91 1.57
CA ASN A 144 8.31 -21.85 1.00
C ASN A 144 6.88 -21.60 1.49
N THR A 145 6.69 -20.91 2.63
CA THR A 145 5.35 -20.57 3.13
C THR A 145 4.61 -19.58 2.23
N MET A 146 5.32 -18.84 1.37
CA MET A 146 4.73 -17.89 0.41
C MET A 146 4.12 -18.58 -0.81
N LEU A 147 4.57 -19.79 -1.16
CA LEU A 147 4.21 -20.47 -2.40
C LEU A 147 2.69 -20.65 -2.59
N PRO A 148 1.91 -21.09 -1.58
CA PRO A 148 0.46 -21.20 -1.73
C PRO A 148 -0.21 -19.85 -2.01
N GLU A 149 0.27 -18.77 -1.38
CA GLU A 149 -0.28 -17.42 -1.56
C GLU A 149 0.02 -16.89 -2.96
N ILE A 150 1.26 -17.07 -3.44
CA ILE A 150 1.66 -16.67 -4.80
C ILE A 150 0.82 -17.43 -5.84
N LYS A 151 0.73 -18.77 -5.72
CA LYS A 151 -0.07 -19.59 -6.64
C LYS A 151 -1.54 -19.17 -6.68
N SER A 152 -2.15 -19.00 -5.51
CA SER A 152 -3.54 -18.55 -5.42
C SER A 152 -3.75 -17.17 -6.06
N PHE A 153 -2.78 -16.26 -5.92
CA PHE A 153 -2.83 -14.95 -6.56
C PHE A 153 -2.72 -15.04 -8.09
N ILE A 154 -1.83 -15.90 -8.61
CA ILE A 154 -1.71 -16.14 -10.06
C ILE A 154 -2.99 -16.73 -10.62
N GLU A 155 -3.59 -17.72 -9.96
CA GLU A 155 -4.88 -18.29 -10.35
C GLU A 155 -6.01 -17.25 -10.33
N PHE A 156 -5.99 -16.35 -9.34
CA PHE A 156 -6.91 -15.23 -9.28
C PHE A 156 -6.72 -14.28 -10.47
N MET A 157 -5.47 -13.90 -10.78
CA MET A 157 -5.16 -13.00 -11.89
C MET A 157 -5.44 -13.63 -13.25
N GLN A 158 -5.25 -14.94 -13.42
CA GLN A 158 -5.52 -15.64 -14.67
C GLN A 158 -6.97 -15.44 -15.14
N LYS A 159 -7.93 -15.30 -14.22
CA LYS A 159 -9.34 -15.03 -14.54
C LYS A 159 -9.56 -13.70 -15.27
N LYS A 160 -8.58 -12.78 -15.22
CA LYS A 160 -8.62 -11.47 -15.88
C LYS A 160 -7.95 -11.47 -17.26
N TYR A 161 -7.29 -12.57 -17.64
CA TYR A 161 -6.57 -12.70 -18.90
C TYR A 161 -7.10 -13.89 -19.70
N SER A 162 -7.40 -13.66 -20.99
CA SER A 162 -7.77 -14.74 -21.92
C SER A 162 -6.57 -15.57 -22.33
N GLN A 163 -5.40 -14.95 -22.46
CA GLN A 163 -4.13 -15.63 -22.71
C GLN A 163 -3.56 -16.22 -21.40
N PRO A 164 -2.83 -17.34 -21.47
CA PRO A 164 -2.19 -17.91 -20.30
C PRO A 164 -1.13 -16.96 -19.75
N ILE A 165 -1.14 -16.79 -18.43
CA ILE A 165 -0.06 -16.12 -17.72
C ILE A 165 1.19 -16.99 -17.82
N VAL A 166 2.32 -16.38 -18.22
CA VAL A 166 3.60 -17.06 -18.45
C VAL A 166 4.65 -16.72 -17.38
N ILE A 167 4.24 -16.07 -16.29
CA ILE A 167 5.12 -15.76 -15.15
C ILE A 167 5.60 -17.08 -14.52
N GLU A 168 6.91 -17.28 -14.46
CA GLU A 168 7.47 -18.44 -13.74
C GLU A 168 7.43 -18.22 -12.22
N ILE A 169 7.09 -19.28 -11.48
CA ILE A 169 7.08 -19.27 -10.01
C ILE A 169 8.05 -20.35 -9.55
N ASP A 170 9.14 -19.94 -8.92
CA ASP A 170 10.20 -20.88 -8.56
C ASP A 170 10.89 -20.47 -7.27
N ALA A 171 11.50 -21.42 -6.57
CA ALA A 171 12.36 -21.07 -5.44
C ALA A 171 13.57 -20.29 -5.95
N LEU A 172 14.03 -19.30 -5.18
CA LEU A 172 15.26 -18.58 -5.52
C LEU A 172 16.45 -19.54 -5.37
N ARG A 173 17.19 -19.76 -6.45
CA ARG A 173 18.40 -20.62 -6.47
C ARG A 173 19.67 -19.82 -6.22
N ASN A 174 19.84 -18.74 -6.98
CA ASN A 174 20.97 -17.82 -6.87
C ASN A 174 20.49 -16.40 -7.17
N PHE A 175 21.16 -15.41 -6.56
CA PHE A 175 20.93 -14.00 -6.81
C PHE A 175 22.26 -13.26 -6.76
N ILE A 176 22.72 -12.82 -7.93
CA ILE A 176 23.99 -12.12 -8.09
C ILE A 176 23.68 -10.63 -8.15
N VAL A 177 24.19 -9.87 -7.19
CA VAL A 177 23.97 -8.42 -7.11
C VAL A 177 24.54 -7.76 -8.37
N ALA A 178 23.74 -6.94 -9.04
CA ALA A 178 24.19 -6.20 -10.21
C ALA A 178 25.19 -5.12 -9.82
N GLU A 179 25.98 -4.70 -10.80
CA GLU A 179 27.01 -3.69 -10.68
C GLU A 179 26.46 -2.37 -10.13
N GLU A 180 27.30 -1.60 -9.44
CA GLU A 180 26.87 -0.38 -8.74
C GLU A 180 26.22 0.66 -9.67
N TYR A 181 26.56 0.67 -10.96
CA TYR A 181 25.95 1.60 -11.91
C TYR A 181 24.47 1.28 -12.21
N HIS A 182 24.03 0.03 -11.99
CA HIS A 182 22.63 -0.38 -12.11
C HIS A 182 21.80 -0.10 -10.85
N GLN A 183 22.43 -0.12 -9.68
CA GLN A 183 21.74 0.14 -8.42
C GLN A 183 21.20 1.57 -8.39
N ASN A 184 19.91 1.74 -8.10
CA ASN A 184 19.25 3.05 -8.08
C ASN A 184 19.41 3.83 -9.40
N TYR A 185 19.44 3.14 -10.54
CA TYR A 185 19.77 3.74 -11.84
C TYR A 185 18.91 4.97 -12.16
N LEU A 186 17.59 4.91 -11.97
CA LEU A 186 16.68 6.03 -12.28
C LEU A 186 16.72 7.17 -11.25
N LYS A 187 17.29 6.95 -10.06
CA LYS A 187 17.62 8.05 -9.14
C LYS A 187 18.88 8.79 -9.59
N LYS A 188 19.88 8.04 -10.07
CA LYS A 188 21.15 8.57 -10.61
C LYS A 188 20.94 9.25 -11.97
N ASN A 189 20.03 8.71 -12.78
CA ASN A 189 19.73 9.14 -14.14
C ASN A 189 18.20 9.37 -14.30
N PRO A 190 17.66 10.53 -13.89
CA PRO A 190 16.21 10.77 -13.90
C PRO A 190 15.52 10.66 -15.26
N ASN A 191 16.27 10.90 -16.35
CA ASN A 191 15.80 10.78 -17.73
C ASN A 191 16.28 9.47 -18.39
N GLY A 192 16.75 8.52 -17.60
CA GLY A 192 17.18 7.21 -18.07
C GLY A 192 16.01 6.41 -18.68
N TYR A 193 16.35 5.36 -19.44
CA TYR A 193 15.36 4.49 -20.04
C TYR A 193 14.48 3.82 -18.98
N CYS A 194 13.17 3.84 -19.20
CA CYS A 194 12.19 3.15 -18.37
C CYS A 194 10.92 2.90 -19.18
N HIS A 195 10.57 1.63 -19.40
CA HIS A 195 9.32 1.27 -20.09
C HIS A 195 8.09 1.35 -19.16
N ILE A 196 8.29 1.48 -17.85
CA ILE A 196 7.25 1.53 -16.82
C ILE A 196 6.87 3.00 -16.54
N ASP A 197 5.57 3.33 -16.50
CA ASP A 197 5.11 4.62 -15.96
C ASP A 197 5.27 4.65 -14.43
N LEU A 198 6.39 5.20 -14.01
CA LEU A 198 6.76 5.40 -12.62
C LEU A 198 5.74 6.18 -11.79
N ASN A 199 4.89 7.00 -12.42
CA ASN A 199 3.86 7.76 -11.72
C ASN A 199 2.72 6.86 -11.21
N LEU A 200 2.58 5.65 -11.77
CA LEU A 200 1.59 4.68 -11.31
C LEU A 200 1.78 4.34 -9.83
N ALA A 201 3.00 4.37 -9.28
CA ALA A 201 3.24 4.11 -7.86
C ALA A 201 2.60 5.16 -6.93
N ASN A 202 2.35 6.37 -7.46
CA ASN A 202 1.69 7.47 -6.73
C ASN A 202 0.19 7.54 -7.01
N ARG A 203 -0.36 6.64 -7.83
CA ARG A 203 -1.78 6.55 -8.15
C ARG A 203 -2.40 5.36 -7.42
N PRO A 204 -3.71 5.42 -7.08
CA PRO A 204 -4.43 4.28 -6.54
C PRO A 204 -4.16 2.99 -7.32
N LEU A 205 -3.95 1.89 -6.58
CA LEU A 205 -3.68 0.56 -7.13
C LEU A 205 -4.92 -0.02 -7.83
N TYR A 206 -6.09 0.22 -7.23
CA TYR A 206 -7.40 -0.20 -7.73
C TYR A 206 -8.21 1.01 -8.22
N ASP A 207 -9.29 0.73 -8.95
CA ASP A 207 -10.23 1.78 -9.32
C ASP A 207 -10.96 2.32 -8.08
N GLU A 208 -10.71 3.59 -7.77
CA GLU A 208 -11.36 4.31 -6.68
C GLU A 208 -12.47 5.26 -7.17
N SER A 209 -12.81 5.24 -8.46
CA SER A 209 -13.77 6.17 -9.07
C SER A 209 -15.16 6.12 -8.41
N ARG A 210 -15.57 4.94 -7.93
CA ARG A 210 -16.84 4.73 -7.24
C ARG A 210 -16.83 5.15 -5.76
N PHE A 211 -15.66 5.36 -5.15
CA PHE A 211 -15.54 5.70 -3.73
C PHE A 211 -15.57 7.22 -3.53
N THR A 212 -16.70 7.83 -3.87
CA THR A 212 -16.90 9.28 -3.76
C THR A 212 -17.34 9.68 -2.36
N ILE A 213 -16.97 10.87 -1.92
CA ILE A 213 -17.42 11.45 -0.65
C ILE A 213 -18.84 12.01 -0.84
N PRO A 214 -19.87 11.48 -0.15
CA PRO A 214 -21.23 12.02 -0.25
C PRO A 214 -21.33 13.42 0.37
N SER A 215 -22.39 14.15 0.02
CA SER A 215 -22.65 15.47 0.62
C SER A 215 -22.98 15.34 2.11
N LYS A 216 -22.70 16.39 2.90
CA LYS A 216 -23.04 16.43 4.34
C LYS A 216 -24.52 16.14 4.61
N GLU A 217 -25.42 16.60 3.74
CA GLU A 217 -26.85 16.34 3.85
C GLU A 217 -27.17 14.87 3.60
N THR A 218 -26.58 14.28 2.55
CA THR A 218 -26.69 12.84 2.28
C THR A 218 -26.22 12.01 3.47
N LEU A 219 -25.09 12.36 4.08
CA LEU A 219 -24.54 11.66 5.24
C LEU A 219 -25.47 11.74 6.45
N LYS A 220 -26.05 12.90 6.74
CA LYS A 220 -27.02 13.07 7.85
C LYS A 220 -28.28 12.22 7.68
N ASN A 221 -28.70 11.96 6.44
CA ASN A 221 -29.91 11.21 6.16
C ASN A 221 -29.67 9.69 6.01
N SER A 222 -28.45 9.28 5.65
CA SER A 222 -28.11 7.87 5.40
C SER A 222 -27.44 7.18 6.59
N LEU A 223 -26.67 7.91 7.40
CA LEU A 223 -26.01 7.37 8.57
C LEU A 223 -26.92 7.45 9.80
N SER A 224 -26.83 6.45 10.66
CA SER A 224 -27.36 6.58 12.03
C SER A 224 -26.61 7.67 12.79
N LYS A 225 -27.21 8.16 13.88
CA LYS A 225 -26.63 9.19 14.73
C LYS A 225 -25.19 8.87 15.15
N ILE A 226 -24.95 7.66 15.67
CA ILE A 226 -23.61 7.26 16.13
C ILE A 226 -22.60 7.13 14.98
N GLN A 227 -23.03 6.64 13.81
CA GLN A 227 -22.15 6.54 12.63
C GLN A 227 -21.74 7.93 12.15
N TYR A 228 -22.66 8.89 12.13
CA TYR A 228 -22.35 10.28 11.78
C TYR A 228 -21.43 10.94 12.83
N GLU A 229 -21.74 10.83 14.13
CA GLU A 229 -20.94 11.39 15.22
C GLU A 229 -19.51 10.83 15.21
N VAL A 230 -19.35 9.52 15.02
CA VAL A 230 -18.03 8.88 14.92
C VAL A 230 -17.30 9.39 13.69
N THR A 231 -17.86 9.22 12.49
CA THR A 231 -17.12 9.48 11.25
C THR A 231 -16.86 10.95 10.98
N GLN A 232 -17.80 11.84 11.33
CA GLN A 232 -17.74 13.26 10.98
C GLN A 232 -17.35 14.17 12.15
N GLU A 233 -17.60 13.73 13.39
CA GLU A 233 -17.40 14.56 14.59
C GLU A 233 -16.37 13.97 15.57
N LYS A 234 -15.67 12.90 15.14
CA LYS A 234 -14.61 12.22 15.90
C LYS A 234 -15.07 11.68 17.25
N ALA A 235 -16.36 11.34 17.37
CA ALA A 235 -16.87 10.63 18.53
C ALA A 235 -16.28 9.22 18.59
N THR A 236 -16.47 8.55 19.72
CA THR A 236 -16.07 7.15 19.93
C THR A 236 -17.27 6.39 20.46
N GLU A 237 -17.64 5.29 19.82
CA GLU A 237 -18.72 4.42 20.28
C GLU A 237 -18.36 3.76 21.61
N ARG A 238 -19.36 3.32 22.38
CA ARG A 238 -19.10 2.69 23.69
C ARG A 238 -18.44 1.32 23.50
N PRO A 239 -17.51 0.91 24.38
CA PRO A 239 -16.92 -0.43 24.32
C PRO A 239 -17.97 -1.53 24.32
N PHE A 240 -17.71 -2.61 23.58
CA PHE A 240 -18.53 -3.83 23.47
C PHE A 240 -19.95 -3.61 22.89
N THR A 241 -20.22 -2.45 22.29
CA THR A 241 -21.55 -2.15 21.73
C THR A 241 -21.67 -2.43 20.23
N SER A 242 -20.55 -2.40 19.50
CA SER A 242 -20.57 -2.75 18.08
C SER A 242 -20.70 -4.25 17.87
N GLU A 243 -21.56 -4.65 16.93
CA GLU A 243 -21.65 -6.02 16.42
C GLU A 243 -20.32 -6.54 15.84
N TYR A 244 -19.45 -5.63 15.39
CA TYR A 244 -18.17 -5.99 14.78
C TYR A 244 -17.08 -6.29 15.82
N ASP A 245 -17.27 -5.99 17.10
CA ASP A 245 -16.31 -6.33 18.16
C ASP A 245 -16.04 -7.84 18.15
N LYS A 246 -17.11 -8.64 18.23
CA LYS A 246 -17.05 -10.11 18.25
C LYS A 246 -17.24 -10.80 16.91
N LEU A 247 -17.38 -10.04 15.82
CA LEU A 247 -17.50 -10.61 14.48
C LEU A 247 -16.18 -11.27 14.05
N ASN A 248 -16.25 -12.52 13.58
CA ASN A 248 -15.11 -13.29 13.05
C ASN A 248 -15.45 -14.00 11.72
N LYS A 249 -16.29 -13.37 10.89
CA LYS A 249 -16.65 -13.89 9.56
C LYS A 249 -15.62 -13.45 8.52
N LYS A 250 -15.44 -14.25 7.47
CA LYS A 250 -14.58 -13.90 6.32
C LYS A 250 -15.20 -12.77 5.51
N GLY A 251 -14.41 -11.76 5.20
CA GLY A 251 -14.86 -10.61 4.41
C GLY A 251 -13.94 -9.41 4.56
N ILE A 252 -14.41 -8.25 4.11
CA ILE A 252 -13.72 -6.98 4.25
C ILE A 252 -14.57 -5.98 5.05
N TYR A 253 -13.89 -5.05 5.70
CA TYR A 253 -14.49 -3.89 6.33
C TYR A 253 -14.22 -2.68 5.46
N VAL A 254 -15.29 -2.06 4.98
CA VAL A 254 -15.24 -0.86 4.14
C VAL A 254 -15.62 0.36 4.96
N ASP A 255 -15.15 1.53 4.54
CA ASP A 255 -15.59 2.82 5.06
C ASP A 255 -17.10 2.95 4.84
N ILE A 256 -17.87 3.16 5.91
CA ILE A 256 -19.33 3.31 5.79
C ILE A 256 -19.74 4.55 4.98
N VAL A 257 -18.84 5.55 4.88
CA VAL A 257 -19.09 6.82 4.17
C VAL A 257 -18.88 6.67 2.66
N THR A 258 -17.76 6.06 2.26
CA THR A 258 -17.34 6.01 0.83
C THR A 258 -17.46 4.63 0.20
N GLY A 259 -17.60 3.57 1.01
CA GLY A 259 -17.53 2.19 0.57
C GLY A 259 -16.12 1.70 0.21
N LYS A 260 -15.06 2.51 0.42
CA LYS A 260 -13.68 2.09 0.13
C LYS A 260 -13.21 1.02 1.13
N PRO A 261 -12.57 -0.08 0.70
CA PRO A 261 -12.02 -1.07 1.62
C PRO A 261 -10.93 -0.50 2.54
N LEU A 262 -11.05 -0.81 3.83
CA LEU A 262 -10.13 -0.34 4.87
C LEU A 262 -9.37 -1.49 5.52
N PHE A 263 -10.05 -2.59 5.87
CA PHE A 263 -9.45 -3.73 6.58
C PHE A 263 -9.94 -5.06 6.02
N SER A 264 -9.11 -6.10 6.14
CA SER A 264 -9.47 -7.49 5.88
C SER A 264 -9.82 -8.19 7.19
N SER A 265 -10.77 -9.14 7.16
CA SER A 265 -11.02 -10.03 8.30
C SER A 265 -9.79 -10.87 8.67
N SER A 266 -8.86 -11.13 7.74
CA SER A 266 -7.64 -11.89 8.02
C SER A 266 -6.67 -11.19 8.98
N ASP A 267 -6.77 -9.87 9.07
CA ASP A 267 -5.97 -9.04 9.97
C ASP A 267 -6.75 -8.64 11.24
N LYS A 268 -8.01 -9.07 11.38
CA LYS A 268 -8.81 -8.84 12.58
C LYS A 268 -8.42 -9.80 13.70
N TYR A 269 -8.47 -9.33 14.94
CA TYR A 269 -8.31 -10.16 16.14
C TYR A 269 -9.13 -9.62 17.32
N ASP A 270 -9.33 -10.43 18.36
CA ASP A 270 -9.95 -9.99 19.61
C ASP A 270 -8.87 -9.42 20.53
N ALA A 271 -8.85 -8.10 20.70
CA ALA A 271 -7.94 -7.41 21.62
C ALA A 271 -8.51 -7.29 23.05
N GLY A 272 -9.77 -7.67 23.28
CA GLY A 272 -10.44 -7.52 24.57
C GLY A 272 -10.76 -6.08 24.98
N CYS A 273 -10.52 -5.09 24.11
CA CYS A 273 -10.75 -3.67 24.41
C CYS A 273 -12.18 -3.20 24.13
N GLY A 274 -13.01 -4.02 23.47
CA GLY A 274 -14.41 -3.71 23.16
C GLY A 274 -14.64 -2.94 21.86
N TRP A 275 -13.62 -2.84 21.00
CA TRP A 275 -13.74 -2.31 19.64
C TRP A 275 -13.08 -3.27 18.65
N PRO A 276 -13.59 -3.36 17.41
CA PRO A 276 -12.91 -4.05 16.31
C PRO A 276 -11.43 -3.67 16.23
N SER A 277 -10.57 -4.68 16.31
CA SER A 277 -9.12 -4.51 16.33
C SER A 277 -8.46 -5.24 15.17
N PHE A 278 -7.57 -4.53 14.47
CA PHE A 278 -6.84 -5.06 13.31
C PHE A 278 -5.34 -4.89 13.49
N THR A 279 -4.54 -5.72 12.82
CA THR A 279 -3.07 -5.63 12.87
C THR A 279 -2.48 -4.73 11.78
N LYS A 280 -3.20 -4.52 10.68
CA LYS A 280 -2.81 -3.64 9.57
C LYS A 280 -4.01 -3.27 8.67
N PRO A 281 -3.93 -2.20 7.86
CA PRO A 281 -4.90 -1.94 6.81
C PRO A 281 -4.85 -2.97 5.67
N ILE A 282 -5.93 -3.02 4.88
CA ILE A 282 -6.02 -3.88 3.70
C ILE A 282 -5.03 -3.48 2.59
N THR A 283 -4.78 -2.17 2.44
CA THR A 283 -3.76 -1.64 1.52
C THR A 283 -3.04 -0.44 2.13
N THR A 284 -1.83 -0.16 1.64
CA THR A 284 -1.04 1.02 2.06
C THR A 284 -1.71 2.36 1.73
N ASN A 285 -2.70 2.37 0.83
CA ASN A 285 -3.45 3.56 0.43
C ASN A 285 -4.84 3.68 1.11
N ALA A 286 -5.15 2.84 2.09
CA ALA A 286 -6.46 2.84 2.75
C ALA A 286 -6.61 3.95 3.80
N LEU A 287 -5.55 4.24 4.56
CA LEU A 287 -5.59 5.06 5.77
C LEU A 287 -4.71 6.31 5.66
N GLU A 288 -5.04 7.31 6.47
CA GLU A 288 -4.22 8.49 6.78
C GLU A 288 -4.10 8.61 8.31
N TYR A 289 -2.97 9.13 8.79
CA TYR A 289 -2.66 9.22 10.21
C TYR A 289 -2.45 10.67 10.65
N LEU A 290 -3.05 11.05 11.78
CA LEU A 290 -2.86 12.37 12.39
C LEU A 290 -2.46 12.23 13.85
N GLN A 291 -1.64 13.17 14.33
CA GLN A 291 -1.34 13.26 15.74
C GLN A 291 -2.57 13.81 16.50
N ASP A 292 -3.00 13.10 17.54
CA ASP A 292 -4.10 13.47 18.42
C ASP A 292 -3.58 13.75 19.83
N LYS A 293 -3.81 14.98 20.31
CA LYS A 293 -3.44 15.46 21.66
C LYS A 293 -4.63 15.63 22.59
N SER A 294 -5.81 15.14 22.17
CA SER A 294 -7.04 15.24 22.94
C SER A 294 -6.93 14.45 24.25
N LEU A 295 -7.73 14.86 25.25
CA LEU A 295 -7.78 14.21 26.57
C LEU A 295 -6.43 14.14 27.31
N GLY A 296 -5.47 15.02 26.97
CA GLY A 296 -4.15 15.06 27.61
C GLY A 296 -3.23 13.89 27.26
N MET A 297 -3.59 13.06 26.28
CA MET A 297 -2.79 11.94 25.79
C MET A 297 -2.10 12.31 24.48
N THR A 298 -1.04 11.59 24.09
CA THR A 298 -0.52 11.63 22.72
C THR A 298 -0.86 10.30 22.05
N ARG A 299 -1.75 10.35 21.05
CA ARG A 299 -2.20 9.18 20.28
C ARG A 299 -2.06 9.45 18.79
N THR A 300 -2.18 8.40 18.00
CA THR A 300 -2.26 8.51 16.54
C THR A 300 -3.70 8.22 16.12
N GLU A 301 -4.40 9.25 15.66
CA GLU A 301 -5.72 9.13 15.04
C GLU A 301 -5.58 8.47 13.67
N VAL A 302 -6.53 7.58 13.37
CA VAL A 302 -6.64 6.87 12.10
C VAL A 302 -7.86 7.38 11.35
N LEU A 303 -7.64 7.82 10.11
CA LEU A 303 -8.66 8.33 9.20
C LEU A 303 -8.72 7.46 7.94
N SER A 304 -9.89 7.35 7.32
CA SER A 304 -9.97 6.83 5.94
C SER A 304 -9.29 7.82 4.99
N LYS A 305 -8.39 7.36 4.12
CA LYS A 305 -7.64 8.26 3.24
C LYS A 305 -8.52 9.00 2.21
N THR A 306 -9.58 8.33 1.73
CA THR A 306 -10.48 8.90 0.71
C THR A 306 -11.60 9.72 1.34
N GLY A 307 -12.32 9.17 2.33
CA GLY A 307 -13.46 9.84 2.96
C GLY A 307 -13.10 10.90 3.99
N ASN A 308 -11.86 10.88 4.50
CA ASN A 308 -11.44 11.63 5.69
C ASN A 308 -12.34 11.36 6.93
N SER A 309 -13.02 10.20 6.96
CA SER A 309 -13.81 9.71 8.09
C SER A 309 -12.91 9.39 9.27
N HIS A 310 -13.26 9.83 10.47
CA HIS A 310 -12.66 9.34 11.70
C HIS A 310 -13.02 7.86 11.91
N LEU A 311 -11.97 7.04 12.07
CA LEU A 311 -12.11 5.59 12.26
C LEU A 311 -11.81 5.21 13.71
N GLY A 312 -10.75 5.78 14.29
CA GLY A 312 -10.31 5.47 15.65
C GLY A 312 -8.84 5.82 15.86
N HIS A 313 -8.10 4.92 16.50
CA HIS A 313 -6.70 5.14 16.87
C HIS A 313 -5.85 3.89 16.63
N VAL A 314 -4.55 4.09 16.41
CA VAL A 314 -3.56 3.00 16.33
C VAL A 314 -2.62 3.06 17.53
N PHE A 315 -2.33 1.89 18.09
CA PHE A 315 -1.48 1.68 19.27
C PHE A 315 -0.38 0.66 18.95
N ASP A 316 0.65 0.61 19.80
CA ASP A 316 1.83 -0.27 19.70
C ASP A 316 1.79 -1.48 20.65
N ASP A 317 0.61 -1.80 21.16
CA ASP A 317 0.32 -2.89 22.08
C ASP A 317 -0.34 -4.11 21.38
N GLY A 318 -0.17 -4.22 20.06
CA GLY A 318 -0.71 -5.33 19.27
C GLY A 318 0.15 -6.59 19.31
N PRO A 319 -0.30 -7.68 18.66
CA PRO A 319 0.46 -8.93 18.56
C PRO A 319 1.81 -8.72 17.89
N ILE A 320 2.90 -9.01 18.61
CA ILE A 320 4.28 -8.78 18.17
C ILE A 320 4.61 -9.58 16.90
N ASP A 321 4.11 -10.82 16.82
CA ASP A 321 4.26 -11.70 15.66
C ASP A 321 3.59 -11.16 14.39
N LYS A 322 2.64 -10.22 14.53
CA LYS A 322 1.95 -9.54 13.44
C LYS A 322 2.38 -8.08 13.25
N GLY A 323 3.49 -7.68 13.87
CA GLY A 323 4.07 -6.35 13.72
C GLY A 323 3.84 -5.39 14.88
N GLY A 324 3.12 -5.81 15.92
CA GLY A 324 2.97 -5.05 17.17
C GLY A 324 1.95 -3.90 17.12
N LEU A 325 1.28 -3.67 15.99
CA LEU A 325 0.28 -2.60 15.88
C LEU A 325 -1.13 -3.11 16.18
N ARG A 326 -1.91 -2.25 16.85
CA ARG A 326 -3.34 -2.44 17.09
C ARG A 326 -4.13 -1.25 16.56
N TYR A 327 -4.83 -1.47 15.46
CA TYR A 327 -5.81 -0.52 14.90
C TYR A 327 -7.14 -0.73 15.61
N CYS A 328 -7.43 0.14 16.58
CA CYS A 328 -8.65 0.13 17.38
C CYS A 328 -9.70 1.01 16.70
N ILE A 329 -10.63 0.39 15.99
CA ILE A 329 -11.54 1.08 15.07
C ILE A 329 -12.97 1.00 15.57
N ASN A 330 -13.68 2.12 15.54
CA ASN A 330 -15.12 2.15 15.81
C ASN A 330 -15.86 1.34 14.75
N GLY A 331 -16.65 0.35 15.16
CA GLY A 331 -17.50 -0.39 14.24
C GLY A 331 -18.55 0.48 13.55
N ALA A 332 -19.02 1.54 14.20
CA ALA A 332 -19.86 2.57 13.59
C ALA A 332 -19.20 3.34 12.42
N SER A 333 -17.90 3.21 12.20
CA SER A 333 -17.22 3.76 11.01
C SER A 333 -17.10 2.76 9.85
N LEU A 334 -17.51 1.51 10.08
CA LEU A 334 -17.31 0.40 9.16
C LEU A 334 -18.64 -0.15 8.64
N LEU A 335 -18.57 -0.75 7.46
CA LEU A 335 -19.56 -1.69 6.95
C LEU A 335 -18.85 -3.00 6.62
N PHE A 336 -19.31 -4.11 7.16
CA PHE A 336 -18.77 -5.42 6.83
C PHE A 336 -19.40 -5.98 5.56
N ILE A 337 -18.57 -6.46 4.64
CA ILE A 337 -18.99 -7.14 3.42
C ILE A 337 -18.49 -8.60 3.50
N PRO A 338 -19.41 -9.58 3.64
CA PRO A 338 -19.06 -11.00 3.65
C PRO A 338 -18.34 -11.41 2.37
N TYR A 339 -17.40 -12.36 2.48
CA TYR A 339 -16.58 -12.84 1.36
C TYR A 339 -17.42 -13.28 0.16
N GLU A 340 -18.52 -13.98 0.42
CA GLU A 340 -19.43 -14.52 -0.60
C GLU A 340 -20.15 -13.41 -1.39
N GLU A 341 -20.30 -12.22 -0.81
CA GLU A 341 -20.97 -11.07 -1.43
C GLU A 341 -19.98 -10.08 -2.07
N MET A 342 -18.68 -10.22 -1.82
CA MET A 342 -17.66 -9.26 -2.26
C MET A 342 -17.66 -9.09 -3.78
N ALA A 343 -17.68 -10.20 -4.54
CA ALA A 343 -17.64 -10.14 -6.00
C ALA A 343 -18.88 -9.45 -6.58
N GLU A 344 -20.07 -9.81 -6.10
CA GLU A 344 -21.35 -9.22 -6.53
C GLU A 344 -21.42 -7.72 -6.21
N LYS A 345 -20.89 -7.31 -5.05
CA LYS A 345 -20.80 -5.89 -4.64
C LYS A 345 -19.63 -5.14 -5.28
N GLY A 346 -18.92 -5.74 -6.24
CA GLY A 346 -17.84 -5.12 -7.00
C GLY A 346 -16.52 -4.96 -6.25
N TYR A 347 -16.28 -5.79 -5.23
CA TYR A 347 -15.03 -5.87 -4.47
C TYR A 347 -14.14 -7.05 -4.89
N ASN A 348 -14.31 -7.56 -6.11
CA ASN A 348 -13.58 -8.72 -6.63
C ASN A 348 -12.05 -8.58 -6.50
N ASP A 349 -11.52 -7.38 -6.75
CA ASP A 349 -10.08 -7.09 -6.66
C ASP A 349 -9.50 -7.24 -5.25
N TYR A 350 -10.36 -7.26 -4.23
CA TYR A 350 -9.95 -7.38 -2.83
C TYR A 350 -10.08 -8.80 -2.29
N LEU A 351 -10.57 -9.76 -3.08
CA LEU A 351 -10.68 -11.16 -2.66
C LEU A 351 -9.35 -11.77 -2.19
N PRO A 352 -8.19 -11.51 -2.84
CA PRO A 352 -6.92 -12.10 -2.39
C PRO A 352 -6.49 -11.69 -0.98
N TYR A 353 -7.00 -10.58 -0.45
CA TYR A 353 -6.69 -10.09 0.89
C TYR A 353 -7.44 -10.83 2.00
N VAL A 354 -8.42 -11.67 1.65
CA VAL A 354 -9.23 -12.43 2.61
C VAL A 354 -8.86 -13.92 2.51
N LYS A 355 -8.36 -14.46 3.60
CA LYS A 355 -7.91 -15.85 3.78
C LYS A 355 -8.89 -16.69 4.58
#